data_AF-A0AAD2XUP3-F1
#
_entry.id   AF-A0AAD2XUP3-F1
#
_cell.length_a   1.000
_cell.length_b   1.000
_cell.length_c   1.000
_cell.angle_alpha   90.00
_cell.angle_beta   90.00
_cell.angle_gamma   90.00
#
_symmetry.space_group_name_H-M   'P 1'
#
loop_
_entity.id
_entity.type
_entity.pdbx_description
1 polymer ?
#
loop_
_entity_poly.entity_id
_entity_poly.type
_entity_poly.pdbx_seq_one_letter_code
_entity_poly.pdbx_strand_id
1 'polypeptide(L)' 'MSDGYWVVSVDRDTGEATTSARIDDKDKAWEHAAELEKPNIFTTVVPRRHGATRRDQL' A
#
# COMPACT_ATOMS: atom_id res chain seq x y z
N MET A 1 -19.11 -5.24 0.21
CA MET A 1 -18.17 -4.85 1.27
C MET A 1 -16.86 -4.56 0.56
N SER A 2 -16.53 -3.29 0.31
CA SER A 2 -15.37 -2.94 -0.50
C SER A 2 -14.07 -3.26 0.25
N ASP A 3 -13.28 -4.14 -0.34
CA ASP A 3 -11.91 -4.41 0.07
C ASP A 3 -11.07 -3.16 -0.24
N GLY A 4 -10.84 -2.32 0.78
CA GLY A 4 -10.03 -1.12 0.65
C GLY A 4 -8.56 -1.43 0.32
N TYR A 5 -7.86 -0.41 -0.14
CA TYR A 5 -6.47 -0.42 -0.57
C TYR A 5 -5.62 0.38 0.42
N TRP A 6 -4.37 -0.03 0.57
CA TRP A 6 -3.33 0.76 1.21
C TRP A 6 -2.25 1.09 0.19
N VAL A 7 -1.65 2.26 0.31
CA VAL A 7 -0.42 2.60 -0.40
C VAL A 7 0.72 2.47 0.60
N VAL A 8 1.70 1.64 0.25
CA VAL A 8 2.95 1.51 1.00
C VAL A 8 4.01 2.28 0.23
N SER A 9 4.66 3.24 0.88
CA SER A 9 5.82 3.93 0.37
C SER A 9 7.06 3.50 1.14
N VAL A 10 8.18 3.34 0.45
CA VAL A 10 9.47 2.97 1.04
C VAL A 10 10.53 3.93 0.55
N ASP A 11 11.16 4.62 1.48
CA ASP A 11 12.35 5.43 1.22
C ASP A 11 13.55 4.50 0.99
N ARG A 12 14.21 4.66 -0.16
CA ARG A 12 15.35 3.82 -0.57
C ARG A 12 16.63 4.15 0.17
N ASP A 13 16.77 5.40 0.62
CA ASP A 13 17.98 5.88 1.28
C ASP A 13 17.99 5.46 2.75
N THR A 14 16.84 5.50 3.41
CA THR A 14 16.70 5.17 4.83
C THR A 14 16.15 3.77 5.10
N GLY A 15 15.45 3.18 4.13
CA GLY A 15 14.70 1.94 4.31
C GLY A 15 13.39 2.11 5.09
N GLU A 16 12.97 3.34 5.39
CA GLU A 16 11.75 3.62 6.14
C GLU A 16 10.51 3.35 5.28
N ALA A 17 9.59 2.55 5.81
CA ALA A 17 8.32 2.23 5.16
C ALA A 17 7.16 2.96 5.84
N THR A 18 6.37 3.71 5.07
CA THR A 18 5.15 4.37 5.51
C THR A 18 3.93 3.73 4.85
N THR A 19 2.84 3.57 5.61
CA THR A 19 1.57 3.06 5.08
C THR A 19 0.52 4.16 5.13
N SER A 20 -0.18 4.39 4.01
CA SER A 20 -1.25 5.38 3.93
C SER A 20 -2.47 4.97 4.76
N ALA A 21 -3.37 5.94 4.96
CA ALA A 21 -4.73 5.63 5.37
C ALA A 21 -5.40 4.69 4.33
N ARG A 22 -6.42 3.96 4.77
CA ARG A 22 -7.18 3.05 3.91
C ARG A 22 -7.98 3.85 2.88
N ILE A 23 -7.81 3.53 1.61
CA ILE A 23 -8.52 4.11 0.48
C ILE A 23 -9.55 3.09 -0.01
N ASP A 24 -10.81 3.50 -0.19
CA ASP A 24 -11.90 2.60 -0.58
C ASP A 24 -12.00 2.35 -2.09
N ASP A 25 -11.35 3.22 -2.88
CA ASP A 25 -11.32 3.18 -4.33
C ASP A 25 -9.93 2.79 -4.87
N LYS A 26 -9.92 1.90 -5.86
CA LYS A 26 -8.68 1.36 -6.45
C LYS A 26 -7.93 2.43 -7.25
N ASP A 27 -8.65 3.20 -8.05
CA ASP A 27 -8.05 4.16 -8.96
C ASP A 27 -7.47 5.32 -8.15
N LYS A 28 -8.17 5.76 -7.11
CA LYS A 28 -7.62 6.73 -6.13
C LYS A 28 -6.38 6.21 -5.41
N ALA A 29 -6.30 4.92 -5.11
CA ALA A 29 -5.11 4.35 -4.48
C ALA A 29 -3.90 4.35 -5.42
N TRP A 30 -4.11 4.11 -6.72
CA TRP A 30 -3.06 4.23 -7.73
C TRP A 30 -2.65 5.68 -7.99
N GLU A 31 -3.62 6.60 -8.04
CA GLU A 31 -3.34 8.04 -8.15
C GLU A 31 -2.48 8.51 -6.97
N HIS A 32 -2.87 8.16 -5.74
CA HIS A 32 -2.09 8.50 -4.55
C HIS A 32 -0.69 7.85 -4.53
N ALA A 33 -0.56 6.62 -5.03
CA ALA A 33 0.75 5.97 -5.17
C ALA A 33 1.65 6.70 -6.17
N ALA A 34 1.10 7.19 -7.28
CA ALA A 34 1.84 7.98 -8.26
C ALA A 34 2.24 9.36 -7.72
N GLU A 35 1.38 10.01 -6.92
CA GLU A 35 1.72 11.28 -6.24
C GLU A 35 2.90 11.13 -5.26
N LEU A 36 2.96 10.00 -4.57
CA LEU A 36 4.01 9.69 -3.60
C LEU A 36 5.29 9.17 -4.25
N GLU A 37 5.23 8.70 -5.49
CA GLU A 37 6.38 8.16 -6.20
C GLU A 37 7.41 9.25 -6.48
N LYS A 38 8.64 9.04 -6.00
CA LYS A 38 9.78 9.93 -6.20
C LYS A 38 10.99 9.07 -6.55
N PRO A 39 12.06 9.62 -7.13
CA PRO A 39 13.25 8.83 -7.47
C PRO A 39 13.81 7.98 -6.31
N ASN A 40 13.67 8.47 -5.07
CA ASN A 40 14.12 7.80 -3.85
C ASN A 40 12.99 7.14 -3.06
N ILE A 41 11.73 7.21 -3.52
CA ILE A 41 10.58 6.61 -2.83
C ILE A 41 9.89 5.64 -3.77
N PHE A 42 9.93 4.36 -3.42
CA PHE A 42 9.15 3.34 -4.09
C PHE A 42 7.74 3.28 -3.49
N THR A 43 6.70 3.23 -4.32
CA THR A 43 5.31 3.10 -3.86
C THR A 43 4.66 1.84 -4.41
N THR A 44 3.78 1.22 -3.63
CA THR A 44 3.02 0.05 -4.08
C THR A 44 1.62 0.04 -3.47
N VAL A 45 0.64 -0.36 -4.27
CA VAL A 45 -0.76 -0.48 -3.85
C VAL A 45 -1.03 -1.91 -3.41
N VAL A 46 -1.47 -2.06 -2.16
CA VAL A 46 -1.78 -3.35 -1.54
C VAL A 46 -3.30 -3.43 -1.34
N PRO A 47 -4.00 -4.35 -2.04
CA PRO A 47 -5.40 -4.60 -1.76
C PRO A 47 -5.55 -5.37 -0.44
N ARG A 48 -6.52 -4.99 0.40
CA ARG A 48 -6.90 -5.80 1.56
C ARG A 48 -7.55 -7.08 1.08
N ARG A 49 -6.87 -8.22 1.17
CA ARG A 49 -7.51 -9.52 0.94
C ARG A 49 -8.33 -9.91 2.16
N HIS A 50 -9.64 -10.05 2.01
CA HIS A 50 -10.43 -10.86 2.93
C HIS A 50 -10.04 -12.33 2.74
N GLY A 51 -9.35 -12.94 3.72
CA GLY A 51 -9.06 -14.38 3.73
C GLY A 51 -7.63 -14.83 3.43
N ALA A 52 -6.63 -13.94 3.53
CA ALA A 52 -5.25 -14.43 3.60
C ALA A 52 -5.07 -15.22 4.91
N THR A 53 -4.92 -16.55 4.81
CA THR A 53 -4.62 -17.40 5.95
C THR A 53 -3.38 -16.86 6.63
N ARG A 54 -3.54 -16.54 7.91
CA ARG A 54 -2.47 -16.04 8.76
C ARG A 54 -1.37 -17.10 8.82
N ARG A 55 -0.13 -16.75 8.42
CA ARG A 55 1.01 -17.70 8.32
C ARG A 55 1.39 -18.34 9.66
N ASP A 56 0.88 -17.80 10.77
CA ASP A 56 0.99 -18.29 12.14
C ASP A 56 0.04 -19.46 12.48
N GLN A 57 -0.80 -19.92 11.55
CA GLN A 57 -1.72 -21.05 11.74
C GLN A 57 -1.34 -22.32 10.95
N LEU A 58 -0.09 -22.46 10.51
CA LEU A 58 0.44 -23.71 9.92
C LEU A 58 1.23 -24.53 10.94
#